data_AF-A0A9P7MSU9-F1
#
_entry.id   AF-A0A9P7MSU9-F1
#
_cell.length_a   1.000
_cell.length_b   1.000
_cell.length_c   1.000
_cell.angle_alpha   90.00
_cell.angle_beta   90.00
_cell.angle_gamma   90.00
#
_symmetry.space_group_name_H-M   'P 1'
#
loop_
_entity.id
_entity.type
_entity.pdbx_description
1 polymer ?
#
loop_
_entity_poly.entity_id
_entity_poly.type
_entity_poly.pdbx_seq_one_letter_code
_entity_poly.pdbx_strand_id
1 'polypeptide(L)'
;MSDVKDITPDLDKLDYQLDKLEDALSPLLKDLNERASQLPLLDKAKLFSLTAYAIESLLFSYLRLQGADAQNHAVYAELKRVQQYFGKINAVEEPEEAGKRNVVVNQEAAARILKADLSDNKSLSAKLAEKIAEERAKALLRSVEIQKRPAAPSAAAEDSEEQASSKKRQKVKGKGKGKQR
;
A
#
# COMPACT_ATOMS: atom_id res chain seq x y z
N MET A 1 12.68 -31.37 45.88
CA MET A 1 11.44 -30.67 45.49
C MET A 1 11.81 -29.76 44.32
N SER A 2 10.92 -29.52 43.37
CA SER A 2 11.23 -28.71 42.18
C SER A 2 11.49 -27.25 42.54
N ASP A 3 12.52 -26.65 41.95
CA ASP A 3 12.75 -25.20 42.02
C ASP A 3 11.53 -24.46 41.47
N VAL A 4 10.78 -23.83 42.38
CA VAL A 4 9.73 -22.89 42.01
C VAL A 4 10.43 -21.63 41.53
N LYS A 5 10.33 -21.33 40.23
CA LYS A 5 10.95 -20.13 39.66
C LYS A 5 10.38 -18.90 40.36
N ASP A 6 11.26 -18.08 40.92
CA ASP A 6 10.88 -16.80 41.50
C ASP A 6 10.27 -15.89 40.42
N ILE A 7 9.08 -15.38 40.70
CA ILE A 7 8.31 -14.47 39.83
C ILE A 7 8.34 -13.03 40.32
N THR A 8 8.88 -12.77 41.52
CA THR A 8 9.01 -11.42 42.11
C THR A 8 9.63 -10.41 41.14
N PRO A 9 10.79 -10.68 40.47
CA PRO A 9 11.37 -9.72 39.54
C PRO A 9 10.57 -9.52 38.24
N ASP A 10 9.68 -10.44 37.86
CA ASP A 10 8.75 -10.26 36.75
C ASP A 10 7.51 -9.43 37.19
N LEU A 11 7.13 -9.47 38.48
CA LEU A 11 6.07 -8.65 39.09
C LEU A 11 6.53 -7.20 39.33
N ASP A 12 7.69 -6.99 39.97
CA ASP A 12 8.28 -5.66 40.21
C ASP A 12 8.45 -4.88 38.89
N LYS A 13 8.81 -5.61 37.83
CA LYS A 13 8.94 -5.08 36.48
C LYS A 13 7.59 -4.73 35.85
N LEU A 14 6.54 -5.54 36.08
CA LEU A 14 5.20 -5.25 35.59
C LEU A 14 4.62 -4.00 36.27
N ASP A 15 4.80 -3.87 37.58
CA ASP A 15 4.40 -2.71 38.40
C ASP A 15 5.00 -1.41 37.83
N TYR A 16 6.33 -1.37 37.68
CA TYR A 16 7.06 -0.26 37.05
C TYR A 16 6.71 0.00 35.57
N GLN A 17 6.17 -1.00 34.86
CA GLN A 17 5.65 -0.82 33.50
C GLN A 17 4.22 -0.25 33.49
N LEU A 18 3.43 -0.48 34.53
CA LEU A 18 2.09 0.10 34.71
C LEU A 18 2.17 1.57 35.14
N ASP A 19 3.01 1.92 36.12
CA ASP A 19 3.27 3.31 36.52
C ASP A 19 3.58 4.21 35.32
N LYS A 20 4.56 3.79 34.51
CA LYS A 20 4.98 4.49 33.29
C LYS A 20 3.88 4.61 32.23
N LEU A 21 2.97 3.65 32.20
CA LEU A 21 1.85 3.65 31.26
C LEU A 21 0.73 4.57 31.75
N GLU A 22 0.49 4.65 33.06
CA GLU A 22 -0.42 5.64 33.64
C GLU A 22 0.10 7.07 33.41
N ASP A 23 1.39 7.34 33.68
CA ASP A 23 2.03 8.63 33.37
C ASP A 23 1.86 9.01 31.88
N ALA A 24 2.11 8.06 30.97
CA ALA A 24 2.01 8.30 29.53
C ALA A 24 0.56 8.49 29.03
N LEU A 25 -0.43 7.85 29.67
CA LEU A 25 -1.86 7.94 29.31
C LEU A 25 -2.59 9.09 30.03
N SER A 26 -2.11 9.54 31.19
CA SER A 26 -2.66 10.66 31.98
C SER A 26 -3.07 11.91 31.17
N PRO A 27 -2.27 12.44 30.21
CA PRO A 27 -2.67 13.57 29.38
C PRO A 27 -3.72 13.23 28.31
N LEU A 28 -3.90 11.95 27.96
CA LEU A 28 -4.89 11.48 26.99
C LEU A 28 -6.24 11.20 27.66
N LEU A 29 -6.24 10.67 28.89
CA LEU A 29 -7.46 10.27 29.62
C LEU A 29 -8.44 11.41 29.91
N LYS A 30 -7.98 12.67 29.91
CA LYS A 30 -8.80 13.86 30.22
C LYS A 30 -9.39 14.50 28.97
N ASP A 31 -8.55 14.87 28.00
CA ASP A 31 -8.93 15.80 26.93
C ASP A 31 -8.80 15.20 25.51
N LEU A 32 -8.85 13.87 25.36
CA LEU A 32 -8.62 13.16 24.08
C LEU A 32 -9.35 13.80 22.89
N ASN A 33 -10.65 14.08 23.04
CA ASN A 33 -11.49 14.62 21.97
C ASN A 33 -11.15 16.07 21.61
N GLU A 34 -10.74 16.89 22.59
CA GLU A 34 -10.32 18.28 22.34
C GLU A 34 -8.98 18.30 21.62
N ARG A 35 -7.99 17.54 22.11
CA ARG A 35 -6.68 17.35 21.45
C ARG A 35 -6.85 16.81 20.03
N ALA A 36 -7.71 15.80 19.85
CA ALA A 36 -8.06 15.25 18.54
C ALA A 36 -8.88 16.21 17.65
N SER A 37 -9.45 17.31 18.18
CA SER A 37 -10.12 18.33 17.37
C SER A 37 -9.14 19.31 16.73
N GLN A 38 -7.98 19.53 17.38
CA GLN A 38 -6.93 20.45 16.95
C GLN A 38 -5.97 19.84 15.90
N LEU A 39 -5.97 18.51 15.74
CA LEU A 39 -5.08 17.79 14.83
C LEU A 39 -5.60 17.71 13.37
N PRO A 40 -4.68 17.70 12.37
CA PRO A 40 -5.00 17.32 11.00
C PRO A 40 -5.64 15.92 10.90
N LEU A 41 -6.41 15.67 9.83
CA LEU A 41 -7.21 14.45 9.68
C LEU A 41 -6.39 13.16 9.77
N LEU A 42 -5.16 13.15 9.25
CA LEU A 42 -4.26 11.98 9.31
C LEU A 42 -3.77 11.73 10.74
N ASP A 43 -3.30 12.76 11.44
CA ASP A 43 -2.77 12.65 12.81
C ASP A 43 -3.88 12.35 13.81
N LYS A 44 -5.10 12.86 13.57
CA LYS A 44 -6.32 12.48 14.27
C LYS A 44 -6.64 10.99 14.11
N ALA A 45 -6.50 10.44 12.91
CA ALA A 45 -6.70 9.01 12.65
C ALA A 45 -5.62 8.13 13.32
N LYS A 46 -4.35 8.58 13.28
CA LYS A 46 -3.24 7.95 14.03
C LYS A 46 -3.53 7.92 15.53
N LEU A 47 -3.88 9.06 16.11
CA LEU A 47 -4.17 9.22 17.54
C LEU A 47 -5.24 8.23 18.00
N PHE A 48 -6.42 8.24 17.39
CA PHE A 48 -7.50 7.32 17.78
C PHE A 48 -7.15 5.84 17.56
N SER A 49 -6.39 5.50 16.51
CA SER A 49 -5.96 4.12 16.26
C SER A 49 -4.95 3.62 17.29
N LEU A 50 -4.02 4.49 17.72
CA LEU A 50 -3.08 4.21 18.80
C LEU A 50 -3.78 4.12 20.17
N THR A 51 -4.78 4.97 20.45
CA THR A 51 -5.57 4.88 21.69
C THR A 51 -6.38 3.58 21.73
N ALA A 52 -7.03 3.18 20.63
CA ALA A 52 -7.72 1.90 20.54
C ALA A 52 -6.75 0.71 20.77
N TYR A 53 -5.59 0.73 20.08
CA TYR A 53 -4.55 -0.28 20.27
C TYR A 53 -4.09 -0.40 21.73
N ALA A 54 -3.89 0.72 22.43
CA ALA A 54 -3.49 0.72 23.84
C ALA A 54 -4.56 0.09 24.75
N ILE A 55 -5.84 0.45 24.57
CA ILE A 55 -6.96 -0.09 25.36
C ILE A 55 -7.11 -1.60 25.12
N GLU A 56 -7.06 -2.05 23.86
CA GLU A 56 -7.17 -3.47 23.51
C GLU A 56 -5.95 -4.28 23.98
N SER A 57 -4.75 -3.71 23.93
CA SER A 57 -3.52 -4.35 24.44
C SER A 57 -3.54 -4.49 25.96
N LEU A 58 -4.06 -3.50 26.68
CA LEU A 58 -4.30 -3.56 28.12
C LEU A 58 -5.32 -4.65 28.47
N LEU A 59 -6.46 -4.69 27.77
CA LEU A 59 -7.49 -5.69 27.99
C LEU A 59 -7.01 -7.12 27.66
N PHE A 60 -6.23 -7.29 26.59
CA PHE A 60 -5.55 -8.55 26.26
C PHE A 60 -4.57 -8.98 27.36
N SER A 61 -3.82 -8.04 27.93
CA SER A 61 -2.88 -8.30 29.02
C SER A 61 -3.61 -8.69 30.31
N TYR A 62 -4.68 -7.99 30.66
CA TYR A 62 -5.56 -8.31 31.79
C TYR A 62 -6.14 -9.72 31.70
N LEU A 63 -6.66 -10.11 30.54
CA LEU A 63 -7.19 -11.47 30.30
C LEU A 63 -6.11 -12.55 30.51
N ARG A 64 -4.86 -12.30 30.09
CA ARG A 64 -3.74 -13.21 30.34
C ARG A 64 -3.35 -13.29 31.81
N LEU A 65 -3.43 -12.19 32.56
CA LEU A 65 -3.22 -12.18 34.02
C LEU A 65 -4.31 -12.96 34.77
N GLN A 66 -5.55 -12.98 34.25
CA GLN A 66 -6.64 -13.84 34.75
C GLN A 66 -6.49 -15.32 34.34
N GLY A 67 -5.46 -15.69 33.58
CA GLY A 67 -5.27 -17.06 33.06
C GLY A 67 -6.24 -17.45 31.94
N ALA A 68 -6.97 -16.50 31.35
CA ALA A 68 -7.85 -16.75 30.22
C ALA A 68 -7.06 -16.84 28.89
N ASP A 69 -7.54 -17.66 27.96
CA ASP A 69 -6.99 -17.73 26.61
C ASP A 69 -7.36 -16.48 25.81
N ALA A 70 -6.50 -15.46 25.92
CA ALA A 70 -6.67 -14.20 25.23
C ALA A 70 -6.49 -14.31 23.69
N GLN A 71 -5.95 -15.42 23.15
CA GLN A 71 -5.80 -15.61 21.70
C GLN A 71 -7.11 -16.11 21.06
N ASN A 72 -7.85 -16.97 21.75
CA ASN A 72 -9.19 -17.39 21.33
C ASN A 72 -10.31 -16.43 21.80
N HIS A 73 -9.98 -15.42 22.62
CA HIS A 73 -10.92 -14.39 23.06
C HIS A 73 -11.20 -13.33 21.98
N ALA A 74 -12.40 -12.74 22.00
CA ALA A 74 -12.86 -11.74 21.01
C ALA A 74 -11.94 -10.51 20.88
N VAL A 75 -11.22 -10.15 21.95
CA VAL A 75 -10.24 -9.04 21.95
C VAL A 75 -9.12 -9.25 20.91
N TYR A 76 -8.75 -10.49 20.59
CA TYR A 76 -7.77 -10.77 19.54
C TYR A 76 -8.31 -10.53 18.11
N ALA A 77 -9.64 -10.51 17.93
CA ALA A 77 -10.26 -10.08 16.68
C ALA A 77 -10.24 -8.55 16.53
N GLU A 78 -10.47 -7.80 17.62
CA GLU A 78 -10.33 -6.34 17.61
C GLU A 78 -8.87 -5.90 17.39
N LEU A 79 -7.89 -6.55 18.04
CA LEU A 79 -6.46 -6.26 17.77
C LEU A 79 -6.08 -6.44 16.29
N LYS A 80 -6.62 -7.47 15.63
CA LYS A 80 -6.46 -7.66 14.16
C LYS A 80 -7.17 -6.58 13.35
N ARG A 81 -8.32 -6.08 13.81
CA ARG A 81 -9.06 -4.98 13.18
C ARG A 81 -8.30 -3.65 13.34
N VAL A 82 -7.67 -3.39 14.47
CA VAL A 82 -6.77 -2.23 14.68
C VAL A 82 -5.52 -2.33 13.81
N GLN A 83 -4.92 -3.52 13.67
CA GLN A 83 -3.84 -3.75 12.70
C GLN A 83 -4.26 -3.40 11.26
N GLN A 84 -5.50 -3.69 10.86
CA GLN A 84 -6.03 -3.27 9.54
C GLN A 84 -6.23 -1.75 9.43
N TYR A 85 -6.48 -1.03 10.53
CA TYR A 85 -6.54 0.43 10.50
C TYR A 85 -5.15 1.07 10.38
N PHE A 86 -4.13 0.53 11.05
CA PHE A 86 -2.74 0.94 10.78
C PHE A 86 -2.34 0.72 9.31
N GLY A 87 -2.66 -0.44 8.73
CA GLY A 87 -2.43 -0.67 7.29
C GLY A 87 -3.10 0.35 6.37
N LYS A 88 -4.32 0.81 6.70
CA LYS A 88 -5.03 1.88 5.96
C LYS A 88 -4.41 3.25 6.13
N ILE A 89 -3.87 3.56 7.32
CA ILE A 89 -3.18 4.83 7.60
C ILE A 89 -1.85 4.87 6.85
N ASN A 90 -1.05 3.81 6.96
CA ASN A 90 0.25 3.71 6.28
C ASN A 90 0.09 3.82 4.77
N ALA A 91 -0.91 3.18 4.16
CA ALA A 91 -1.19 3.28 2.72
C ALA A 91 -1.70 4.68 2.24
N VAL A 92 -2.01 5.59 3.17
CA VAL A 92 -2.36 7.00 2.89
C VAL A 92 -1.17 7.93 3.15
N GLU A 93 -0.33 7.61 4.12
CA GLU A 93 0.90 8.35 4.47
C GLU A 93 2.04 8.06 3.49
N GLU A 94 2.28 6.78 3.22
CA GLU A 94 3.23 6.26 2.23
C GLU A 94 2.44 5.57 1.09
N PRO A 95 1.85 6.33 0.14
CA PRO A 95 1.25 5.74 -1.04
C PRO A 95 2.36 5.09 -1.88
N GLU A 96 2.35 3.76 -1.95
CA GLU A 96 3.32 2.96 -2.71
C GLU A 96 3.55 3.49 -4.13
N GLU A 97 4.72 3.23 -4.72
CA GLU A 97 5.03 3.64 -6.11
C GLU A 97 3.95 3.22 -7.13
N ALA A 98 3.29 2.07 -6.93
CA ALA A 98 2.16 1.62 -7.74
C ALA A 98 0.85 2.38 -7.49
N GLY A 99 0.69 2.95 -6.29
CA GLY A 99 -0.43 3.79 -5.86
C GLY A 99 -0.26 5.28 -6.18
N LYS A 100 0.94 5.72 -6.59
CA LYS A 100 1.14 7.05 -7.21
C LYS A 100 0.26 7.15 -8.45
N ARG A 101 -0.88 7.83 -8.30
CA ARG A 101 -1.86 8.07 -9.37
C ARG A 101 -1.17 8.85 -10.49
N ASN A 102 -0.64 8.12 -11.47
CA ASN A 102 0.05 8.74 -12.59
C ASN A 102 -1.01 9.46 -13.43
N VAL A 103 -1.12 10.78 -13.26
CA VAL A 103 -2.06 11.65 -13.98
C VAL A 103 -1.54 11.88 -15.41
N VAL A 104 -1.39 10.78 -16.14
CA VAL A 104 -1.10 10.79 -17.57
C VAL A 104 -2.32 11.35 -18.26
N VAL A 105 -2.24 12.63 -18.64
CA VAL A 105 -3.23 13.24 -19.52
C VAL A 105 -3.33 12.37 -20.77
N ASN A 106 -4.50 11.78 -21.03
CA ASN A 106 -4.70 10.94 -22.20
C ASN A 106 -4.68 11.83 -23.45
N GLN A 107 -3.50 11.90 -24.08
CA GLN A 107 -3.21 12.77 -25.21
C GLN A 107 -4.13 12.45 -26.41
N GLU A 108 -4.54 11.19 -26.59
CA GLU A 108 -5.50 10.84 -27.63
C GLU A 108 -6.91 11.34 -27.33
N ALA A 109 -7.37 11.24 -26.06
CA ALA A 109 -8.67 11.77 -25.67
C ALA A 109 -8.72 13.30 -25.85
N ALA A 110 -7.67 14.00 -25.39
CA ALA A 110 -7.52 15.44 -25.60
C ALA A 110 -7.50 15.81 -27.10
N ALA A 111 -6.74 15.07 -27.91
CA ALA A 111 -6.70 15.26 -29.37
C ALA A 111 -8.06 15.01 -30.05
N ARG A 112 -8.86 14.04 -29.58
CA ARG A 112 -10.22 13.78 -30.10
C ARG A 112 -11.17 14.92 -29.74
N ILE A 113 -11.13 15.43 -28.51
CA ILE A 113 -11.94 16.56 -28.05
C ILE A 113 -11.60 17.82 -28.86
N LEU A 114 -10.32 18.20 -28.91
CA LEU A 114 -9.87 19.40 -29.65
C LEU A 114 -10.14 19.29 -31.17
N LYS A 115 -10.10 18.08 -31.75
CA LYS A 115 -10.46 17.88 -33.17
C LYS A 115 -11.96 18.01 -33.43
N ALA A 116 -12.82 17.68 -32.47
CA ALA A 116 -14.26 17.87 -32.58
C ALA A 116 -14.63 19.36 -32.43
N ASP A 117 -14.05 20.05 -31.45
CA ASP A 117 -14.29 21.47 -31.18
C ASP A 117 -13.75 22.39 -32.30
N LEU A 118 -12.58 22.07 -32.86
CA LEU A 118 -11.95 22.86 -33.92
C LEU A 118 -12.27 22.35 -35.35
N SER A 119 -13.31 21.53 -35.53
CA SER A 119 -13.70 21.03 -36.86
C SER A 119 -14.10 22.15 -37.81
N ASP A 120 -14.76 23.18 -37.29
CA ASP A 120 -15.38 24.24 -38.08
C ASP A 120 -14.34 25.28 -38.53
N ASN A 121 -13.25 25.44 -37.78
CA ASN A 121 -12.15 26.33 -38.16
C ASN A 121 -11.00 25.57 -38.84
N LYS A 122 -11.13 25.41 -40.16
CA LYS A 122 -10.15 24.72 -41.02
C LYS A 122 -8.71 25.19 -40.81
N SER A 123 -8.48 26.48 -40.53
CA SER A 123 -7.13 27.03 -40.30
C SER A 123 -6.48 26.59 -38.98
N LEU A 124 -7.29 26.38 -37.93
CA LEU A 124 -6.83 25.88 -36.63
C LEU A 124 -6.70 24.35 -36.65
N SER A 125 -7.62 23.65 -37.33
CA SER A 125 -7.56 22.19 -37.51
C SER A 125 -6.25 21.73 -38.18
N ALA A 126 -5.72 22.52 -39.13
CA ALA A 126 -4.46 22.23 -39.82
C ALA A 126 -3.24 22.36 -38.88
N LYS A 127 -3.15 23.46 -38.12
CA LYS A 127 -2.10 23.69 -37.11
C LYS A 127 -2.12 22.64 -36.00
N LEU A 128 -3.32 22.19 -35.60
CA LEU A 128 -3.49 21.10 -34.65
C LEU A 128 -2.98 19.77 -35.22
N ALA A 129 -3.29 19.46 -36.48
CA ALA A 129 -2.82 18.23 -37.14
C ALA A 129 -1.29 18.21 -37.28
N GLU A 130 -0.68 19.35 -37.62
CA GLU A 130 0.78 19.57 -37.62
C GLU A 130 1.40 19.30 -36.25
N LYS A 131 0.85 19.87 -35.17
CA LYS A 131 1.36 19.63 -33.81
C LYS A 131 1.17 18.19 -33.32
N ILE A 132 0.10 17.51 -33.71
CA ILE A 132 -0.07 16.07 -33.45
C ILE A 132 0.98 15.24 -34.22
N ALA A 133 1.33 15.62 -35.45
CA ALA A 133 2.38 14.95 -36.21
C ALA A 133 3.77 15.15 -35.59
N GLU A 134 4.08 16.37 -35.13
CA GLU A 134 5.31 16.68 -34.39
C GLU A 134 5.46 15.82 -33.12
N GLU A 135 4.45 15.80 -32.24
CA GLU A 135 4.54 15.04 -30.99
C GLU A 135 4.59 13.52 -31.24
N ARG A 136 3.90 13.01 -32.26
CA ARG A 136 4.04 11.61 -32.68
C ARG A 136 5.44 11.30 -33.21
N ALA A 137 6.06 12.18 -33.97
CA ALA A 137 7.44 12.01 -34.42
C ALA A 137 8.42 12.03 -33.24
N LYS A 138 8.27 12.97 -32.29
CA LYS A 138 9.08 13.04 -31.05
C LYS A 138 8.91 11.79 -30.18
N ALA A 139 7.69 11.27 -30.05
CA ALA A 139 7.41 10.03 -29.31
C ALA A 139 8.05 8.80 -29.97
N LEU A 140 7.98 8.69 -31.30
CA LEU A 140 8.64 7.62 -32.06
C LEU A 140 10.17 7.69 -31.90
N LEU A 141 10.79 8.87 -32.03
CA LEU A 141 12.22 9.05 -31.82
C LEU A 141 12.66 8.62 -30.41
N ARG A 142 11.97 9.10 -29.36
CA ARG A 142 12.23 8.67 -27.97
C ARG A 142 12.10 7.16 -27.79
N SER A 143 11.10 6.52 -28.41
CA SER A 143 10.94 5.06 -28.32
C SER A 143 12.09 4.29 -28.97
N VAL A 144 12.65 4.79 -30.08
CA VAL A 144 13.81 4.21 -30.75
C VAL A 144 15.11 4.48 -29.98
N GLU A 145 15.25 5.64 -29.35
CA GLU A 145 16.39 5.96 -28.47
C GLU A 145 16.43 5.04 -27.24
N ILE A 146 15.28 4.80 -26.60
CA ILE A 146 15.15 3.86 -25.48
C ILE A 146 15.52 2.43 -25.91
N GLN A 147 15.10 2.00 -27.11
CA GLN A 147 15.46 0.68 -27.67
C GLN A 147 16.93 0.57 -28.14
N LYS A 148 17.62 1.69 -28.39
CA LYS A 148 19.00 1.71 -28.90
C LYS A 148 20.08 1.76 -27.82
N ARG A 149 19.75 1.94 -26.54
CA ARG A 149 20.72 1.80 -25.44
C ARG A 149 21.01 0.30 -25.24
N PRO A 150 22.25 -0.18 -25.50
CA PRO A 150 22.59 -1.57 -25.21
C PRO A 150 22.57 -1.81 -23.69
N ALA A 151 22.15 -3.00 -23.28
CA ALA A 151 22.24 -3.41 -21.88
C ALA A 151 23.72 -3.62 -21.49
N ALA A 152 24.26 -2.71 -20.69
CA ALA A 152 25.51 -2.90 -19.96
C ALA A 152 25.16 -3.11 -18.47
N PRO A 153 25.61 -4.20 -17.83
CA PRO A 153 25.23 -4.52 -16.46
C PRO A 153 26.06 -3.73 -15.43
N SER A 154 25.44 -3.38 -14.29
CA SER A 154 26.17 -2.94 -13.10
C SER A 154 25.39 -3.26 -11.82
N ALA A 155 25.71 -4.42 -11.25
CA ALA A 155 25.60 -4.82 -9.84
C ALA A 155 24.52 -4.17 -8.94
N ALA A 156 23.40 -4.88 -8.79
CA ALA A 156 22.95 -5.35 -7.49
C ALA A 156 22.32 -6.73 -7.71
N ALA A 157 22.89 -7.79 -7.13
CA ALA A 157 22.51 -9.17 -7.45
C ALA A 157 22.63 -10.09 -6.22
N GLU A 158 21.48 -10.40 -5.63
CA GLU A 158 21.14 -11.45 -4.66
C GLU A 158 19.59 -11.41 -4.60
N ASP A 159 18.83 -12.51 -4.61
CA ASP A 159 19.15 -13.92 -4.79
C ASP A 159 17.91 -14.66 -5.40
N SER A 160 18.12 -15.74 -6.17
CA SER A 160 17.15 -16.82 -6.53
C SER A 160 17.66 -17.71 -7.67
N GLU A 161 18.31 -18.84 -7.34
CA GLU A 161 18.50 -20.00 -8.23
C GLU A 161 17.16 -20.78 -8.43
N GLU A 162 16.84 -21.52 -9.52
CA GLU A 162 17.36 -21.54 -10.91
C GLU A 162 16.20 -21.53 -11.97
N GLN A 163 15.60 -22.57 -12.59
CA GLN A 163 15.90 -24.01 -12.74
C GLN A 163 15.55 -24.56 -14.16
N ALA A 164 16.56 -25.02 -14.91
CA ALA A 164 16.59 -26.01 -15.99
C ALA A 164 15.38 -26.19 -16.97
N SER A 165 15.56 -25.60 -18.16
CA SER A 165 15.81 -26.36 -19.41
C SER A 165 14.72 -26.65 -20.49
N SER A 166 15.23 -26.57 -21.73
CA SER A 166 14.95 -27.46 -22.87
C SER A 166 13.85 -27.12 -23.89
N LYS A 167 14.32 -27.13 -25.16
CA LYS A 167 13.60 -26.85 -26.41
C LYS A 167 12.55 -27.92 -26.74
N LYS A 168 11.37 -27.52 -27.24
CA LYS A 168 10.87 -28.09 -28.51
C LYS A 168 9.87 -27.20 -29.26
N ARG A 169 10.06 -27.11 -30.59
CA ARG A 169 9.05 -26.58 -31.52
C ARG A 169 8.09 -27.73 -31.87
N GLN A 170 6.78 -27.57 -31.69
CA GLN A 170 5.82 -28.41 -32.43
C GLN A 170 4.59 -27.63 -32.89
N LYS A 171 4.40 -27.61 -34.21
CA LYS A 171 3.36 -26.88 -34.93
C LYS A 171 2.11 -27.77 -35.04
N VAL A 172 1.11 -27.57 -34.20
CA VAL A 172 -0.16 -28.33 -34.25
C VAL A 172 -1.25 -27.52 -34.94
N LYS A 173 -1.99 -28.18 -35.83
CA LYS A 173 -2.90 -27.59 -36.81
C LYS A 173 -4.33 -27.64 -36.28
N GLY A 174 -4.87 -26.52 -35.80
CA GLY A 174 -6.22 -26.43 -35.23
C GLY A 174 -7.31 -26.79 -36.25
N LYS A 175 -7.83 -28.02 -36.18
CA LYS A 175 -8.89 -28.53 -37.09
C LYS A 175 -10.26 -28.46 -36.41
N GLY A 176 -10.78 -27.24 -36.25
CA GLY A 176 -12.04 -26.96 -35.56
C GLY A 176 -13.30 -27.27 -36.39
N LYS A 177 -13.86 -28.47 -36.16
CA LYS A 177 -15.26 -28.93 -36.43
C LYS A 177 -16.09 -28.23 -37.52
N GLY A 178 -16.49 -29.00 -38.53
CA GLY A 178 -17.67 -28.71 -39.36
C GLY A 178 -18.55 -29.94 -39.56
N LYS A 179 -19.79 -29.87 -39.08
CA LYS A 179 -21.01 -30.56 -39.56
C LYS A 179 -22.20 -29.74 -39.01
N GLN A 180 -23.04 -29.15 -39.88
CA GLN A 180 -24.20 -29.79 -40.52
C GLN A 180 -25.26 -30.16 -39.46
N ARG A 181 -26.45 -29.56 -39.40
CA ARG A 181 -27.36 -29.09 -40.48
C ARG A 181 -27.85 -30.25 -41.35
#